data_AF-A0AB33IDK8-F1
#
_entry.id   AF-A0AB33IDK8-F1
#
_cell.length_a   1.000
_cell.length_b   1.000
_cell.length_c   1.000
_cell.angle_alpha   90.00
_cell.angle_beta   90.00
_cell.angle_gamma   90.00
#
_symmetry.space_group_name_H-M   'P 1'
#
loop_
_entity.id
_entity.type
_entity.pdbx_description
1 polymer ?
#
loop_
_entity_poly.entity_id
_entity_poly.type
_entity_poly.pdbx_seq_one_letter_code
_entity_poly.pdbx_strand_id
1 'polypeptide(L)'
;MTDTSLLLSSSTTGDSTNDQVIAGTVSTSSTTDALAAGYAGSTSTDTTTSGSLSSPDYTQTGGVVSNAADVLSSSGTTSSAVSSGTSSAAANSSSTGAIQFLSAQSAMLVTSSTAAADTINDTNFVWSSSLSPTTPFFVTNDQSALTNQSISWVFQSVLGRDPTSAELTTYASQITLSPLGSEGFMYSNYSGLVSTLAYSSEAYQTLSSYFVDYTGEQASNSIITQGQALLAKQDTLGSLKNDIISSDQTTDAIISLYSDKLGLTLTASDPQVSSWENAMTGEGVTLTTALQSVTHGIEAQSIISSVYSSKLNYTPGANEISAWENELENGGTYNTLVSSVSSGIEAQSIITNVYQQKIGITPSSGAISAWENFFINGANYTALVNGVSHGSEANAAVAAVYEQKIGVTPSTVEISSWEDYFAQGASYRDLVNGVSEGQQARQVIASTYLDKSGVVASSAQIDAWASYLASGGTYQIMVKTISHGIEAQGMITNAYQKILDITPSAAQISAWQDTMSNGTTYATFIATLSHGVEAQSMITQFYMTSFVRAPTDAELEAAMTLLQNGATYTEVKNTIASSAHS
;
A
#
# COMPACT_ATOMS: atom_id res chain seq x y z
N MET A 1 62.96 1.61 -4.72
CA MET A 1 64.23 0.92 -5.11
C MET A 1 63.83 -0.34 -5.86
N THR A 2 64.59 -0.75 -6.89
CA THR A 2 64.62 -2.11 -7.51
C THR A 2 63.26 -2.80 -7.68
N ASP A 3 62.61 -2.88 -8.85
CA ASP A 3 63.12 -2.90 -10.23
C ASP A 3 64.15 -4.02 -10.53
N THR A 4 63.65 -5.12 -11.13
CA THR A 4 64.19 -5.93 -12.25
C THR A 4 63.20 -7.10 -12.46
N SER A 5 62.51 -7.37 -13.58
CA SER A 5 62.74 -7.24 -15.04
C SER A 5 63.42 -8.46 -15.69
N LEU A 6 63.15 -8.67 -17.00
CA LEU A 6 63.72 -9.63 -17.98
C LEU A 6 62.87 -10.92 -18.19
N LEU A 7 62.13 -11.09 -19.31
CA LEU A 7 62.54 -11.44 -20.70
C LEU A 7 62.74 -12.97 -20.88
N LEU A 8 62.51 -13.64 -22.02
CA LEU A 8 62.14 -13.35 -23.43
C LEU A 8 61.01 -14.33 -23.87
N SER A 9 60.26 -14.27 -25.00
CA SER A 9 59.93 -13.29 -26.07
C SER A 9 58.78 -13.92 -26.92
N SER A 10 58.40 -13.64 -28.19
CA SER A 10 58.82 -12.72 -29.29
C SER A 10 57.77 -12.74 -30.43
N SER A 11 57.49 -11.59 -31.05
CA SER A 11 57.28 -11.31 -32.51
C SER A 11 56.36 -12.22 -33.38
N THR A 12 55.43 -11.76 -34.23
CA THR A 12 55.19 -10.51 -35.03
C THR A 12 53.70 -10.46 -35.48
N THR A 13 53.04 -9.44 -36.05
CA THR A 13 53.01 -7.94 -36.16
C THR A 13 51.75 -7.64 -37.02
N GLY A 14 51.09 -6.48 -37.02
CA GLY A 14 51.25 -5.19 -36.33
C GLY A 14 49.87 -4.60 -35.97
N ASP A 15 49.74 -3.52 -35.20
CA ASP A 15 50.14 -2.13 -35.51
C ASP A 15 49.22 -1.50 -36.59
N SER A 16 48.45 -0.43 -36.37
CA SER A 16 48.22 0.49 -35.23
C SER A 16 46.74 0.98 -35.25
N THR A 17 46.14 1.80 -34.36
CA THR A 17 46.62 2.76 -33.32
C THR A 17 45.55 2.92 -32.19
N ASN A 18 45.76 3.89 -31.28
CA ASN A 18 44.86 4.44 -30.24
C ASN A 18 43.58 5.11 -30.84
N ASP A 19 42.47 5.37 -30.14
CA ASP A 19 42.32 5.92 -28.77
C ASP A 19 41.34 5.18 -27.83
N GLN A 20 41.59 5.33 -26.53
CA GLN A 20 40.61 5.03 -25.47
C GLN A 20 39.73 6.25 -25.22
N VAL A 21 38.43 6.12 -25.48
CA VAL A 21 37.40 7.08 -25.01
C VAL A 21 36.43 6.36 -24.08
N ILE A 22 36.07 7.05 -23.00
CA ILE A 22 35.13 6.61 -21.96
C ILE A 22 33.82 6.14 -22.62
N ALA A 23 33.33 4.96 -22.22
CA ALA A 23 32.05 4.42 -22.65
C ALA A 23 30.88 5.16 -21.98
N GLY A 24 30.67 6.43 -22.36
CA GLY A 24 29.42 7.13 -22.10
C GLY A 24 28.31 6.52 -22.96
N THR A 25 27.25 6.04 -22.32
CA THR A 25 26.05 5.57 -23.01
C THR A 25 25.32 6.76 -23.63
N VAL A 26 25.65 7.07 -24.89
CA VAL A 26 24.88 8.02 -25.70
C VAL A 26 23.53 7.36 -25.96
N SER A 27 22.50 7.82 -25.25
CA SER A 27 21.11 7.47 -25.58
C SER A 27 20.79 8.04 -26.96
N THR A 28 20.70 7.16 -27.95
CA THR A 28 20.13 7.49 -29.26
C THR A 28 18.62 7.40 -29.14
N SER A 29 18.02 8.40 -28.50
CA SER A 29 16.57 8.55 -28.44
C SER A 29 16.01 8.55 -29.86
N SER A 30 15.14 7.59 -30.13
CA SER A 30 14.29 7.55 -31.32
C SER A 30 13.26 8.69 -31.26
N THR A 31 12.62 9.01 -32.39
CA THR A 31 11.42 9.87 -32.38
C THR A 31 10.28 9.23 -31.57
N THR A 32 10.26 7.90 -31.47
CA THR A 32 9.31 7.10 -30.70
C THR A 32 9.43 7.35 -29.19
N ASP A 33 10.65 7.43 -28.64
CA ASP A 33 10.88 7.76 -27.22
C ASP A 33 10.34 9.17 -26.87
N ALA A 34 10.46 10.12 -27.80
CA ALA A 34 10.00 11.49 -27.60
C ALA A 34 8.47 11.62 -27.60
N LEU A 35 7.74 10.71 -28.25
CA LEU A 35 6.27 10.69 -28.23
C LEU A 35 5.71 10.24 -26.88
N ALA A 36 6.33 9.25 -26.24
CA ALA A 36 5.96 8.79 -24.90
C ALA A 36 6.45 9.74 -23.77
N ALA A 37 7.55 10.47 -23.98
CA ALA A 37 8.11 11.39 -22.98
C ALA A 37 7.62 12.85 -23.08
N GLY A 38 6.89 13.21 -24.16
CA GLY A 38 6.69 14.61 -24.57
C GLY A 38 5.92 15.53 -23.63
N TYR A 39 5.15 15.00 -22.68
CA TYR A 39 4.25 15.79 -21.82
C TYR A 39 4.57 15.78 -20.31
N ALA A 40 5.77 15.34 -19.93
CA ALA A 40 6.28 15.48 -18.57
C ALA A 40 6.74 16.93 -18.22
N GLY A 41 5.85 17.92 -18.33
CA GLY A 41 6.21 19.31 -17.99
C GLY A 41 5.15 20.41 -18.20
N SER A 42 4.30 20.66 -17.20
CA SER A 42 3.57 21.94 -17.06
C SER A 42 3.23 22.29 -15.61
N THR A 43 4.19 22.11 -14.71
CA THR A 43 4.18 22.75 -13.38
C THR A 43 4.47 24.25 -13.53
N SER A 44 3.40 25.02 -13.77
CA SER A 44 3.49 26.49 -13.86
C SER A 44 4.10 27.08 -12.59
N THR A 45 5.28 27.68 -12.73
CA THR A 45 5.98 28.40 -11.66
C THR A 45 5.92 29.90 -11.97
N ASP A 46 4.84 30.55 -11.53
CA ASP A 46 4.76 32.01 -11.47
C ASP A 46 4.55 32.46 -10.01
N THR A 47 5.18 33.57 -9.63
CA THR A 47 5.38 33.98 -8.24
C THR A 47 5.15 35.49 -8.08
N THR A 48 3.90 35.89 -7.88
CA THR A 48 3.53 37.25 -7.46
C THR A 48 2.45 37.23 -6.36
N THR A 49 2.23 38.38 -5.70
CA THR A 49 1.84 38.41 -4.28
C THR A 49 0.53 39.19 -4.02
N SER A 50 -0.14 38.82 -2.91
CA SER A 50 -1.16 39.59 -2.18
C SER A 50 -2.57 39.70 -2.78
N GLY A 51 -3.56 39.21 -2.03
CA GLY A 51 -4.99 39.39 -2.32
C GLY A 51 -5.88 38.80 -1.22
N SER A 52 -6.04 39.49 -0.10
CA SER A 52 -6.98 39.07 0.96
C SER A 52 -8.42 39.41 0.58
N LEU A 53 -9.34 38.46 0.73
CA LEU A 53 -10.77 38.70 0.96
C LEU A 53 -11.40 37.54 1.76
N SER A 54 -12.59 37.76 2.29
CA SER A 54 -13.17 36.99 3.40
C SER A 54 -14.22 35.94 3.03
N SER A 55 -14.38 34.96 3.93
CA SER A 55 -15.58 34.11 4.19
C SER A 55 -16.93 34.87 4.14
N PRO A 56 -18.12 34.20 4.03
CA PRO A 56 -18.43 32.99 4.81
C PRO A 56 -19.35 31.90 4.18
N ASP A 57 -19.55 30.85 4.99
CA ASP A 57 -20.70 29.93 5.07
C ASP A 57 -21.15 29.11 3.85
N TYR A 58 -20.94 27.79 3.96
CA TYR A 58 -22.07 26.86 3.98
C TYR A 58 -21.87 25.78 5.05
N THR A 59 -22.89 25.53 5.87
CA THR A 59 -22.82 24.64 7.04
C THR A 59 -23.56 23.32 6.84
N GLN A 60 -23.20 22.34 7.69
CA GLN A 60 -23.99 21.18 8.14
C GLN A 60 -23.90 19.82 7.41
N THR A 61 -23.20 18.92 8.12
CA THR A 61 -23.77 17.68 8.71
C THR A 61 -23.95 16.44 7.84
N GLY A 62 -23.22 15.37 8.20
CA GLY A 62 -23.71 13.99 8.10
C GLY A 62 -22.64 12.91 7.84
N GLY A 63 -22.46 11.99 8.79
CA GLY A 63 -21.76 10.71 8.56
C GLY A 63 -20.32 10.65 9.08
N VAL A 64 -20.15 10.16 10.32
CA VAL A 64 -18.85 9.62 10.76
C VAL A 64 -18.65 8.27 10.06
N VAL A 65 -17.53 8.11 9.35
CA VAL A 65 -17.15 6.80 8.79
C VAL A 65 -16.61 5.95 9.94
N SER A 66 -17.28 4.85 10.25
CA SER A 66 -16.96 3.99 11.39
C SER A 66 -15.61 3.27 11.23
N ASN A 67 -14.82 3.22 12.31
CA ASN A 67 -13.45 2.71 12.33
C ASN A 67 -13.32 1.27 11.82
N ALA A 68 -12.24 0.99 11.07
CA ALA A 68 -11.94 -0.32 10.49
C ALA A 68 -11.47 -1.40 11.49
N ALA A 69 -11.58 -1.16 12.81
CA ALA A 69 -11.06 -2.02 13.87
C ALA A 69 -12.13 -2.94 14.53
N ASP A 70 -13.42 -2.72 14.27
CA ASP A 70 -14.51 -3.28 15.11
C ASP A 70 -15.25 -4.49 14.48
N VAL A 71 -14.75 -5.02 13.35
CA VAL A 71 -15.41 -6.12 12.59
C VAL A 71 -15.14 -7.51 13.22
N LEU A 72 -14.57 -7.57 14.43
CA LEU A 72 -14.10 -8.80 15.07
C LEU A 72 -14.85 -9.20 16.35
N SER A 73 -16.11 -8.77 16.53
CA SER A 73 -16.99 -9.35 17.56
C SER A 73 -18.48 -9.43 17.18
N SER A 74 -19.19 -10.37 17.82
CA SER A 74 -20.67 -10.53 17.86
C SER A 74 -21.43 -11.05 16.63
N SER A 75 -21.35 -12.36 16.38
CA SER A 75 -22.43 -13.11 15.70
C SER A 75 -23.47 -13.61 16.71
N GLY A 76 -24.53 -12.82 16.96
CA GLY A 76 -25.64 -13.15 17.88
C GLY A 76 -26.97 -13.32 17.15
N THR A 77 -27.74 -14.37 17.47
CA THR A 77 -28.96 -14.74 16.74
C THR A 77 -30.25 -14.10 17.30
N THR A 78 -31.19 -13.77 16.40
CA THR A 78 -32.64 -13.98 16.60
C THR A 78 -33.39 -13.85 15.27
N SER A 79 -34.65 -14.29 15.21
CA SER A 79 -35.44 -14.42 13.97
C SER A 79 -36.89 -13.98 14.17
N SER A 80 -37.52 -13.44 13.11
CA SER A 80 -38.98 -13.37 12.93
C SER A 80 -39.33 -13.12 11.45
N ALA A 81 -40.51 -13.59 11.02
CA ALA A 81 -41.00 -13.52 9.64
C ALA A 81 -41.83 -12.21 9.38
N VAL A 82 -42.44 -11.93 8.21
CA VAL A 82 -43.56 -12.65 7.55
C VAL A 82 -43.69 -12.26 6.05
N SER A 83 -44.26 -13.19 5.28
CA SER A 83 -44.74 -13.26 3.87
C SER A 83 -45.29 -11.98 3.16
N SER A 84 -45.65 -11.94 1.85
CA SER A 84 -46.11 -12.99 0.91
C SER A 84 -46.10 -12.56 -0.59
N GLY A 85 -46.20 -13.53 -1.53
CA GLY A 85 -46.62 -13.31 -2.94
C GLY A 85 -45.69 -13.92 -4.01
N THR A 86 -45.76 -15.20 -4.38
CA THR A 86 -46.61 -15.79 -5.47
C THR A 86 -46.48 -15.06 -6.82
N SER A 87 -46.06 -15.66 -7.94
CA SER A 87 -45.84 -17.08 -8.33
C SER A 87 -44.90 -17.13 -9.58
N SER A 88 -44.42 -18.25 -10.13
CA SER A 88 -44.78 -19.67 -9.98
C SER A 88 -43.55 -20.59 -9.83
N ALA A 89 -43.42 -21.70 -10.59
CA ALA A 89 -42.31 -22.67 -10.47
C ALA A 89 -42.10 -23.57 -11.71
N ALA A 90 -40.85 -23.99 -11.91
CA ALA A 90 -40.47 -25.28 -12.51
C ALA A 90 -39.18 -25.76 -11.81
N ALA A 91 -39.17 -27.02 -11.33
CA ALA A 91 -38.03 -27.66 -10.64
C ALA A 91 -37.28 -28.59 -11.61
N ASN A 92 -36.09 -29.16 -11.34
CA ASN A 92 -35.28 -29.30 -10.11
C ASN A 92 -33.78 -29.44 -10.56
N SER A 93 -32.70 -29.47 -9.76
CA SER A 93 -32.51 -29.77 -8.32
C SER A 93 -31.19 -29.15 -7.79
N SER A 94 -31.00 -29.13 -6.47
CA SER A 94 -29.70 -29.13 -5.73
C SER A 94 -28.55 -28.24 -6.26
N SER A 95 -28.08 -27.22 -5.51
CA SER A 95 -27.65 -27.35 -4.11
C SER A 95 -27.48 -25.99 -3.39
N THR A 96 -26.96 -26.05 -2.16
CA THR A 96 -26.83 -25.00 -1.14
C THR A 96 -26.25 -23.66 -1.62
N GLY A 97 -26.89 -22.53 -1.26
CA GLY A 97 -26.39 -21.17 -1.47
C GLY A 97 -27.13 -20.15 -0.59
N ALA A 98 -26.45 -19.07 -0.18
CA ALA A 98 -26.97 -18.08 0.77
C ALA A 98 -27.65 -16.87 0.10
N ILE A 99 -28.43 -16.11 0.86
CA ILE A 99 -29.12 -14.90 0.38
C ILE A 99 -28.11 -13.76 0.20
N GLN A 100 -28.06 -13.24 -1.03
CA GLN A 100 -27.22 -12.10 -1.42
C GLN A 100 -27.93 -10.79 -1.03
N PHE A 101 -27.27 -9.93 -0.24
CA PHE A 101 -27.68 -8.53 -0.09
C PHE A 101 -26.98 -7.70 -1.17
N LEU A 102 -27.74 -7.08 -2.06
CA LEU A 102 -27.19 -6.10 -3.01
C LEU A 102 -27.02 -4.76 -2.28
N SER A 103 -25.80 -4.50 -1.80
CA SER A 103 -25.32 -3.12 -1.65
C SER A 103 -25.11 -2.51 -3.05
N ALA A 104 -25.22 -1.20 -3.16
CA ALA A 104 -25.11 -0.51 -4.44
C ALA A 104 -23.66 -0.54 -4.95
N GLN A 105 -23.33 -1.53 -5.81
CA GLN A 105 -22.18 -1.44 -6.68
C GLN A 105 -22.31 -0.16 -7.54
N SER A 106 -21.27 0.66 -7.54
CA SER A 106 -21.06 1.54 -8.69
C SER A 106 -20.87 0.64 -9.90
N ALA A 107 -21.77 0.75 -10.89
CA ALA A 107 -21.86 -0.19 -12.00
C ALA A 107 -20.75 0.04 -13.04
N MET A 108 -19.50 -0.20 -12.63
CA MET A 108 -18.40 -0.44 -13.56
C MET A 108 -18.72 -1.77 -14.27
N LEU A 109 -19.19 -1.67 -15.51
CA LEU A 109 -19.65 -2.79 -16.30
C LEU A 109 -18.43 -3.59 -16.82
N VAL A 110 -17.77 -4.33 -15.93
CA VAL A 110 -16.67 -5.23 -16.28
C VAL A 110 -17.25 -6.43 -17.03
N THR A 111 -17.42 -6.28 -18.33
CA THR A 111 -17.70 -7.37 -19.27
C THR A 111 -16.46 -8.24 -19.37
N SER A 112 -16.35 -9.25 -18.49
CA SER A 112 -15.39 -10.34 -18.63
C SER A 112 -15.76 -11.14 -19.89
N SER A 113 -15.21 -10.75 -21.04
CA SER A 113 -15.49 -11.38 -22.33
C SER A 113 -14.87 -12.79 -22.38
N THR A 114 -15.69 -13.80 -22.10
CA THR A 114 -15.35 -15.18 -22.46
C THR A 114 -15.30 -15.28 -23.98
N ALA A 115 -14.09 -15.38 -24.53
CA ALA A 115 -13.77 -15.11 -25.92
C ALA A 115 -14.68 -15.81 -26.95
N ALA A 116 -15.70 -15.10 -27.43
CA ALA A 116 -15.69 -14.74 -28.83
C ALA A 116 -14.68 -13.60 -28.99
N ALA A 117 -13.87 -13.60 -30.05
CA ALA A 117 -13.14 -12.40 -30.42
C ALA A 117 -14.17 -11.40 -30.94
N ASP A 118 -14.33 -10.26 -30.27
CA ASP A 118 -15.11 -9.17 -30.84
C ASP A 118 -14.46 -8.81 -32.19
N THR A 119 -15.30 -8.81 -33.22
CA THR A 119 -14.87 -8.84 -34.61
C THR A 119 -15.42 -7.59 -35.28
N ILE A 120 -14.55 -6.74 -35.79
CA ILE A 120 -14.93 -5.45 -36.38
C ILE A 120 -15.86 -5.68 -37.58
N ASN A 121 -17.02 -5.04 -37.56
CA ASN A 121 -18.16 -5.42 -38.39
C ASN A 121 -19.02 -4.22 -38.83
N ASP A 122 -19.99 -4.51 -39.70
CA ASP A 122 -20.88 -3.55 -40.36
C ASP A 122 -21.74 -2.70 -39.40
N THR A 123 -21.65 -2.91 -38.08
CA THR A 123 -22.37 -2.11 -37.06
C THR A 123 -21.47 -1.20 -36.22
N ASN A 124 -20.14 -1.41 -36.20
CA ASN A 124 -19.20 -0.57 -35.45
C ASN A 124 -18.12 0.12 -36.29
N PHE A 125 -17.81 -0.38 -37.50
CA PHE A 125 -16.88 0.27 -38.44
C PHE A 125 -17.57 0.56 -39.78
N VAL A 126 -17.26 1.73 -40.37
CA VAL A 126 -17.69 2.13 -41.72
C VAL A 126 -16.54 2.86 -42.42
N TRP A 127 -16.21 2.43 -43.65
CA TRP A 127 -15.26 3.13 -44.52
C TRP A 127 -15.70 4.58 -44.78
N SER A 128 -14.83 5.53 -44.47
CA SER A 128 -15.05 6.99 -44.62
C SER A 128 -14.61 7.53 -45.98
N SER A 129 -13.82 6.74 -46.73
CA SER A 129 -13.07 7.19 -47.90
C SER A 129 -13.94 7.81 -49.01
N SER A 130 -13.79 9.13 -49.19
CA SER A 130 -14.33 9.82 -50.35
C SER A 130 -13.41 9.57 -51.55
N LEU A 131 -13.89 8.78 -52.52
CA LEU A 131 -13.17 8.40 -53.75
C LEU A 131 -12.33 9.55 -54.31
N SER A 132 -11.02 9.49 -54.04
CA SER A 132 -10.03 10.47 -54.49
C SER A 132 -9.05 9.81 -55.45
N PRO A 133 -9.51 9.30 -56.61
CA PRO A 133 -8.66 8.59 -57.55
C PRO A 133 -7.68 9.58 -58.17
N THR A 134 -6.45 9.63 -57.64
CA THR A 134 -5.31 10.33 -58.23
C THR A 134 -4.84 9.54 -59.46
N THR A 135 -5.69 9.45 -60.48
CA THR A 135 -5.39 8.83 -61.77
C THR A 135 -4.09 9.42 -62.30
N PRO A 136 -3.00 8.65 -62.40
CA PRO A 136 -1.68 9.21 -62.62
C PRO A 136 -1.56 9.69 -64.07
N PHE A 137 -1.27 10.99 -64.24
CA PHE A 137 -1.09 11.57 -65.57
C PHE A 137 0.33 11.27 -66.10
N PHE A 138 0.55 10.02 -66.49
CA PHE A 138 1.77 9.59 -67.18
C PHE A 138 1.65 9.86 -68.69
N VAL A 139 2.69 10.50 -69.25
CA VAL A 139 2.84 10.76 -70.69
C VAL A 139 4.29 10.47 -71.10
N THR A 140 4.47 9.70 -72.17
CA THR A 140 5.79 9.42 -72.75
C THR A 140 5.65 8.95 -74.21
N ASN A 141 6.76 8.96 -74.95
CA ASN A 141 6.87 8.36 -76.27
C ASN A 141 7.22 6.86 -76.24
N ASP A 142 7.68 6.33 -75.09
CA ASP A 142 7.95 4.90 -74.89
C ASP A 142 6.69 4.19 -74.35
N GLN A 143 6.05 3.41 -75.22
CA GLN A 143 4.85 2.64 -74.90
C GLN A 143 5.09 1.57 -73.82
N SER A 144 6.28 0.96 -73.78
CA SER A 144 6.63 -0.07 -72.79
C SER A 144 6.92 0.55 -71.42
N ALA A 145 7.59 1.70 -71.39
CA ALA A 145 7.77 2.47 -70.15
C ALA A 145 6.42 2.92 -69.57
N LEU A 146 5.49 3.40 -70.41
CA LEU A 146 4.16 3.83 -69.96
C LEU A 146 3.33 2.68 -69.37
N THR A 147 3.35 1.51 -70.02
CA THR A 147 2.71 0.30 -69.50
C THR A 147 3.33 -0.12 -68.16
N ASN A 148 4.66 -0.16 -68.05
CA ASN A 148 5.33 -0.56 -66.81
C ASN A 148 5.05 0.41 -65.65
N GLN A 149 5.10 1.73 -65.90
CA GLN A 149 4.74 2.75 -64.90
C GLN A 149 3.27 2.63 -64.47
N SER A 150 2.36 2.35 -65.40
CA SER A 150 0.94 2.14 -65.09
C SER A 150 0.73 0.90 -64.21
N ILE A 151 1.41 -0.22 -64.49
CA ILE A 151 1.34 -1.43 -63.66
C ILE A 151 1.95 -1.15 -62.28
N SER A 152 3.14 -0.55 -62.20
CA SER A 152 3.79 -0.21 -60.94
C SER A 152 2.92 0.69 -60.04
N TRP A 153 2.28 1.71 -60.62
CA TRP A 153 1.37 2.56 -59.86
C TRP A 153 0.14 1.79 -59.34
N VAL A 154 -0.47 0.90 -60.14
CA VAL A 154 -1.61 0.08 -59.68
C VAL A 154 -1.18 -0.90 -58.59
N PHE A 155 0.01 -1.50 -58.69
CA PHE A 155 0.57 -2.38 -57.67
C PHE A 155 0.85 -1.64 -56.35
N GLN A 156 1.48 -0.46 -56.40
CA GLN A 156 1.71 0.36 -55.20
C GLN A 156 0.38 0.85 -54.59
N SER A 157 -0.60 1.23 -55.42
CA SER A 157 -1.88 1.79 -54.95
C SER A 157 -2.83 0.75 -54.38
N VAL A 158 -2.79 -0.51 -54.84
CA VAL A 158 -3.73 -1.58 -54.45
C VAL A 158 -3.10 -2.62 -53.52
N LEU A 159 -1.79 -2.85 -53.62
CA LEU A 159 -1.05 -3.87 -52.86
C LEU A 159 0.13 -3.32 -52.05
N GLY A 160 0.41 -2.01 -52.09
CA GLY A 160 1.45 -1.37 -51.28
C GLY A 160 2.90 -1.73 -51.65
N ARG A 161 3.12 -2.40 -52.80
CA ARG A 161 4.44 -2.90 -53.24
C ARG A 161 4.70 -2.66 -54.72
N ASP A 162 5.94 -2.90 -55.14
CA ASP A 162 6.29 -2.97 -56.57
C ASP A 162 5.89 -4.33 -57.21
N PRO A 163 5.62 -4.34 -58.54
CA PRO A 163 5.43 -5.56 -59.31
C PRO A 163 6.76 -6.23 -59.64
N THR A 164 6.77 -7.56 -59.61
CA THR A 164 7.86 -8.36 -60.16
C THR A 164 7.91 -8.29 -61.69
N SER A 165 9.06 -8.64 -62.28
CA SER A 165 9.23 -8.68 -63.74
C SER A 165 8.28 -9.67 -64.44
N ALA A 166 7.84 -10.70 -63.73
CA ALA A 166 6.81 -11.63 -64.21
C ALA A 166 5.44 -10.95 -64.24
N GLU A 167 5.05 -10.26 -63.18
CA GLU A 167 3.77 -9.52 -63.09
C GLU A 167 3.68 -8.39 -64.12
N LEU A 168 4.76 -7.62 -64.32
CA LEU A 168 4.85 -6.63 -65.41
C LEU A 168 4.53 -7.26 -66.79
N THR A 169 5.07 -8.45 -67.06
CA THR A 169 4.85 -9.18 -68.31
C THR A 169 3.42 -9.74 -68.40
N THR A 170 2.88 -10.27 -67.30
CA THR A 170 1.53 -10.85 -67.23
C THR A 170 0.43 -9.80 -67.41
N TYR A 171 0.58 -8.63 -66.78
CA TYR A 171 -0.45 -7.61 -66.71
C TYR A 171 -0.37 -6.53 -67.80
N ALA A 172 0.67 -6.52 -68.63
CA ALA A 172 0.81 -5.62 -69.78
C ALA A 172 -0.41 -5.61 -70.73
N SER A 173 -1.10 -6.76 -70.86
CA SER A 173 -2.31 -6.90 -71.67
C SER A 173 -3.57 -6.25 -71.08
N GLN A 174 -3.54 -5.85 -69.80
CA GLN A 174 -4.66 -5.20 -69.10
C GLN A 174 -4.56 -3.66 -69.07
N ILE A 175 -3.50 -3.09 -69.64
CA ILE A 175 -3.30 -1.64 -69.77
C ILE A 175 -3.71 -1.18 -71.18
N THR A 176 -4.70 -0.30 -71.26
CA THR A 176 -5.11 0.36 -72.50
C THR A 176 -4.52 1.77 -72.57
N LEU A 177 -3.76 2.03 -73.63
CA LEU A 177 -3.14 3.32 -73.92
C LEU A 177 -3.85 3.99 -75.09
N SER A 178 -4.05 5.31 -75.02
CA SER A 178 -4.60 6.13 -76.10
C SER A 178 -3.49 6.96 -76.77
N PRO A 179 -3.48 7.08 -78.11
CA PRO A 179 -2.48 7.87 -78.81
C PRO A 179 -2.76 9.37 -78.66
N LEU A 180 -1.74 10.15 -78.27
CA LEU A 180 -1.78 11.61 -78.16
C LEU A 180 -1.12 12.24 -79.40
N GLY A 181 -1.65 11.87 -80.57
CA GLY A 181 -1.13 12.32 -81.88
C GLY A 181 0.35 11.97 -82.08
N SER A 182 1.14 12.95 -82.51
CA SER A 182 2.59 12.84 -82.69
C SER A 182 3.40 13.12 -81.41
N GLU A 183 2.75 13.45 -80.29
CA GLU A 183 3.42 13.90 -79.06
C GLU A 183 3.59 12.78 -78.02
N GLY A 184 3.00 11.60 -78.25
CA GLY A 184 3.26 10.38 -77.48
C GLY A 184 2.01 9.54 -77.25
N PHE A 185 2.02 8.78 -76.16
CA PHE A 185 0.87 8.04 -75.66
C PHE A 185 0.42 8.61 -74.31
N MET A 186 -0.88 8.57 -74.06
CA MET A 186 -1.48 8.82 -72.75
C MET A 186 -2.15 7.56 -72.22
N TYR A 187 -2.24 7.47 -70.90
CA TYR A 187 -3.11 6.50 -70.22
C TYR A 187 -4.58 6.61 -70.68
N SER A 188 -5.32 5.49 -70.70
CA SER A 188 -6.78 5.52 -70.89
C SER A 188 -7.60 4.45 -70.17
N ASN A 189 -7.07 3.26 -69.85
CA ASN A 189 -7.74 2.33 -68.94
C ASN A 189 -6.77 1.34 -68.27
N TYR A 190 -6.94 1.12 -66.96
CA TYR A 190 -6.31 0.05 -66.17
C TYR A 190 -7.30 -0.67 -65.23
N SER A 191 -8.61 -0.42 -65.34
CA SER A 191 -9.61 -0.85 -64.36
C SER A 191 -9.71 -2.37 -64.23
N GLY A 192 -9.39 -3.10 -65.29
CA GLY A 192 -9.25 -4.56 -65.26
C GLY A 192 -8.14 -5.02 -64.32
N LEU A 193 -6.98 -4.34 -64.34
CA LEU A 193 -5.87 -4.64 -63.44
C LEU A 193 -6.20 -4.26 -62.00
N VAL A 194 -6.73 -3.05 -61.79
CA VAL A 194 -7.16 -2.58 -60.46
C VAL A 194 -8.16 -3.56 -59.84
N SER A 195 -9.19 -3.98 -60.58
CA SER A 195 -10.16 -4.97 -60.09
C SER A 195 -9.55 -6.36 -59.90
N THR A 196 -8.55 -6.76 -60.68
CA THR A 196 -7.86 -8.06 -60.54
C THR A 196 -7.01 -8.10 -59.27
N LEU A 197 -6.28 -7.02 -58.96
CA LEU A 197 -5.47 -6.94 -57.74
C LEU A 197 -6.34 -6.69 -56.49
N ALA A 198 -7.39 -5.88 -56.60
CA ALA A 198 -8.27 -5.53 -55.47
C ALA A 198 -8.99 -6.76 -54.90
N TYR A 199 -9.46 -7.68 -55.76
CA TYR A 199 -10.08 -8.95 -55.34
C TYR A 199 -9.07 -10.10 -55.21
N SER A 200 -7.76 -9.82 -55.16
CA SER A 200 -6.74 -10.84 -54.88
C SER A 200 -6.76 -11.26 -53.41
N SER A 201 -6.22 -12.46 -53.14
CA SER A 201 -5.95 -12.89 -51.77
C SER A 201 -4.88 -12.04 -51.07
N GLU A 202 -4.02 -11.35 -51.82
CA GLU A 202 -2.99 -10.46 -51.26
C GLU A 202 -3.65 -9.20 -50.68
N ALA A 203 -4.47 -8.50 -51.46
CA ALA A 203 -5.25 -7.35 -50.98
C ALA A 203 -6.17 -7.69 -49.79
N TYR A 204 -6.77 -8.88 -49.77
CA TYR A 204 -7.53 -9.37 -48.61
C TYR A 204 -6.64 -9.43 -47.36
N GLN A 205 -5.47 -10.07 -47.45
CA GLN A 205 -4.58 -10.27 -46.30
C GLN A 205 -3.96 -8.96 -45.81
N THR A 206 -3.61 -8.03 -46.69
CA THR A 206 -3.07 -6.72 -46.29
C THR A 206 -4.12 -5.84 -45.61
N LEU A 207 -5.36 -5.82 -46.11
CA LEU A 207 -6.47 -5.15 -45.40
C LEU A 207 -6.75 -5.83 -44.05
N SER A 208 -6.70 -7.16 -43.99
CA SER A 208 -6.91 -7.93 -42.75
C SER A 208 -5.78 -7.70 -41.74
N SER A 209 -4.53 -7.51 -42.17
CA SER A 209 -3.43 -7.20 -41.25
C SER A 209 -3.58 -5.81 -40.68
N TYR A 210 -3.94 -4.79 -41.48
CA TYR A 210 -4.09 -3.42 -40.99
C TYR A 210 -5.07 -3.28 -39.81
N PHE A 211 -6.18 -4.02 -39.78
CA PHE A 211 -7.03 -4.03 -38.58
C PHE A 211 -6.28 -4.58 -37.35
N VAL A 212 -5.58 -5.71 -37.46
CA VAL A 212 -4.77 -6.26 -36.36
C VAL A 212 -3.62 -5.32 -35.98
N ASP A 213 -2.99 -4.67 -36.96
CA ASP A 213 -1.83 -3.80 -36.79
C ASP A 213 -2.19 -2.46 -36.10
N TYR A 214 -3.43 -1.95 -36.26
CA TYR A 214 -3.85 -0.65 -35.71
C TYR A 214 -4.95 -0.69 -34.64
N THR A 215 -5.79 -1.74 -34.59
CA THR A 215 -6.83 -1.93 -33.54
C THR A 215 -6.56 -3.14 -32.64
N GLY A 216 -5.67 -4.06 -33.04
CA GLY A 216 -5.44 -5.32 -32.34
C GLY A 216 -6.48 -6.41 -32.63
N GLU A 217 -7.56 -6.09 -33.36
CA GLU A 217 -8.69 -6.99 -33.61
C GLU A 217 -8.75 -7.48 -35.07
N GLN A 218 -9.50 -8.56 -35.29
CA GLN A 218 -9.80 -9.05 -36.63
C GLN A 218 -11.06 -8.38 -37.16
N ALA A 219 -11.00 -7.85 -38.39
CA ALA A 219 -12.21 -7.42 -39.09
C ALA A 219 -12.92 -8.59 -39.77
N SER A 220 -14.24 -8.51 -39.80
CA SER A 220 -15.11 -9.45 -40.49
C SER A 220 -14.88 -9.44 -42.00
N ASN A 221 -15.12 -10.59 -42.64
CA ASN A 221 -15.05 -10.72 -44.10
C ASN A 221 -15.95 -9.69 -44.83
N SER A 222 -17.02 -9.20 -44.21
CA SER A 222 -17.86 -8.13 -44.78
C SER A 222 -17.08 -6.83 -44.94
N ILE A 223 -16.42 -6.35 -43.88
CA ILE A 223 -15.61 -5.12 -43.90
C ILE A 223 -14.43 -5.25 -44.87
N ILE A 224 -13.72 -6.39 -44.87
CA ILE A 224 -12.59 -6.62 -45.79
C ILE A 224 -13.07 -6.63 -47.25
N THR A 225 -14.16 -7.34 -47.58
CA THR A 225 -14.66 -7.36 -48.97
C THR A 225 -15.28 -6.03 -49.42
N GLN A 226 -15.78 -5.20 -48.49
CA GLN A 226 -16.13 -3.80 -48.76
C GLN A 226 -14.88 -2.96 -49.09
N GLY A 227 -13.79 -3.10 -48.35
CA GLY A 227 -12.50 -2.46 -48.65
C GLY A 227 -11.96 -2.87 -50.03
N GLN A 228 -11.99 -4.17 -50.36
CA GLN A 228 -11.66 -4.66 -51.71
C GLN A 228 -12.57 -4.05 -52.80
N ALA A 229 -13.85 -3.82 -52.50
CA ALA A 229 -14.78 -3.15 -53.41
C ALA A 229 -14.60 -1.62 -53.51
N LEU A 230 -13.82 -1.00 -52.61
CA LEU A 230 -13.35 0.40 -52.72
C LEU A 230 -12.06 0.46 -53.53
N LEU A 231 -11.09 -0.42 -53.27
CA LEU A 231 -9.89 -0.60 -54.11
C LEU A 231 -10.28 -0.85 -55.59
N ALA A 232 -11.27 -1.71 -55.84
CA ALA A 232 -11.79 -1.98 -57.19
C ALA A 232 -12.43 -0.74 -57.87
N LYS A 233 -12.81 0.29 -57.10
CA LYS A 233 -13.33 1.59 -57.58
C LYS A 233 -12.23 2.66 -57.72
N GLN A 234 -10.95 2.27 -57.64
CA GLN A 234 -9.77 3.14 -57.68
C GLN A 234 -9.57 3.99 -56.41
N ASP A 235 -10.04 3.51 -55.27
CA ASP A 235 -9.47 3.94 -53.99
C ASP A 235 -8.07 3.32 -53.79
N THR A 236 -7.32 3.82 -52.81
CA THR A 236 -5.96 3.38 -52.51
C THR A 236 -5.85 2.67 -51.16
N LEU A 237 -4.96 1.69 -51.08
CA LEU A 237 -4.63 0.98 -49.84
C LEU A 237 -4.14 1.95 -48.75
N GLY A 238 -3.47 3.05 -49.14
CA GLY A 238 -3.06 4.12 -48.22
C GLY A 238 -4.23 4.94 -47.64
N SER A 239 -5.29 5.20 -48.43
CA SER A 239 -6.50 5.84 -47.90
C SER A 239 -7.23 4.90 -46.94
N LEU A 240 -7.41 3.63 -47.33
CA LEU A 240 -8.05 2.63 -46.47
C LEU A 240 -7.25 2.36 -45.19
N LYS A 241 -5.92 2.43 -45.21
CA LYS A 241 -5.08 2.41 -43.99
C LYS A 241 -5.45 3.55 -43.05
N ASN A 242 -5.60 4.77 -43.58
CA ASN A 242 -5.90 5.96 -42.80
C ASN A 242 -7.35 5.97 -42.28
N ASP A 243 -8.30 5.40 -43.03
CA ASP A 243 -9.68 5.14 -42.58
C ASP A 243 -9.70 4.24 -41.33
N ILE A 244 -8.87 3.20 -41.28
CA ILE A 244 -8.74 2.32 -40.10
C ILE A 244 -8.16 3.10 -38.92
N ILE A 245 -7.03 3.80 -39.14
CA ILE A 245 -6.32 4.55 -38.08
C ILE A 245 -7.18 5.69 -37.51
N SER A 246 -8.04 6.31 -38.33
CA SER A 246 -8.92 7.42 -37.94
C SER A 246 -10.30 6.94 -37.43
N SER A 247 -10.44 5.65 -37.10
CA SER A 247 -11.71 5.08 -36.64
C SER A 247 -11.78 4.97 -35.12
N ASP A 248 -13.00 5.03 -34.59
CA ASP A 248 -13.30 4.83 -33.16
C ASP A 248 -12.64 3.55 -32.61
N GLN A 249 -12.43 2.50 -33.42
CA GLN A 249 -11.77 1.26 -32.99
C GLN A 249 -10.26 1.41 -32.73
N THR A 250 -9.55 2.26 -33.48
CA THR A 250 -8.14 2.58 -33.17
C THR A 250 -8.06 3.48 -31.95
N THR A 251 -8.95 4.47 -31.84
CA THR A 251 -9.08 5.34 -30.66
C THR A 251 -9.36 4.52 -29.39
N ASP A 252 -10.34 3.62 -29.40
CA ASP A 252 -10.70 2.73 -28.28
C ASP A 252 -9.56 1.76 -27.94
N ALA A 253 -8.82 1.25 -28.93
CA ALA A 253 -7.66 0.38 -28.69
C ALA A 253 -6.52 1.13 -27.97
N ILE A 254 -6.26 2.40 -28.33
CA ILE A 254 -5.27 3.25 -27.64
C ILE A 254 -5.73 3.58 -26.22
N ILE A 255 -7.00 3.96 -26.02
CA ILE A 255 -7.56 4.21 -24.67
C ILE A 255 -7.48 2.95 -23.80
N SER A 256 -7.80 1.78 -24.37
CA SER A 256 -7.73 0.48 -23.69
C SER A 256 -6.30 0.09 -23.30
N LEU A 257 -5.31 0.36 -24.17
CA LEU A 257 -3.89 0.14 -23.87
C LEU A 257 -3.45 0.93 -22.61
N TYR A 258 -3.77 2.22 -22.54
CA TYR A 258 -3.44 3.06 -21.39
C TYR A 258 -4.21 2.67 -20.11
N SER A 259 -5.49 2.30 -20.25
CA SER A 259 -6.33 1.86 -19.13
C SER A 259 -5.87 0.52 -18.54
N ASP A 260 -5.55 -0.47 -19.39
CA ASP A 260 -5.14 -1.80 -18.95
C ASP A 260 -3.71 -1.83 -18.40
N LYS A 261 -2.75 -1.19 -19.08
CA LYS A 261 -1.33 -1.25 -18.69
C LYS A 261 -0.96 -0.25 -17.61
N LEU A 262 -1.51 0.96 -17.66
CA LEU A 262 -1.13 2.07 -16.78
C LEU A 262 -2.22 2.50 -15.81
N GLY A 263 -3.45 1.98 -15.91
CA GLY A 263 -4.58 2.40 -15.08
C GLY A 263 -5.06 3.82 -15.39
N LEU A 264 -4.65 4.39 -16.53
CA LEU A 264 -4.96 5.76 -16.92
C LEU A 264 -6.29 5.83 -17.67
N THR A 265 -7.20 6.66 -17.18
CA THR A 265 -8.47 6.95 -17.88
C THR A 265 -8.23 8.04 -18.92
N LEU A 266 -8.22 7.67 -20.20
CA LEU A 266 -8.15 8.59 -21.34
C LEU A 266 -9.51 8.74 -22.03
N THR A 267 -9.60 9.76 -22.89
CA THR A 267 -10.71 10.08 -23.78
C THR A 267 -10.21 10.29 -25.21
N ALA A 268 -11.09 10.19 -26.21
CA ALA A 268 -10.75 10.45 -27.61
C ALA A 268 -10.18 11.87 -27.87
N SER A 269 -10.37 12.81 -26.95
CA SER A 269 -9.84 14.18 -27.02
C SER A 269 -8.45 14.37 -26.41
N ASP A 270 -7.87 13.34 -25.78
CA ASP A 270 -6.58 13.49 -25.08
C ASP A 270 -5.37 13.48 -26.05
N PRO A 271 -4.32 14.28 -25.78
CA PRO A 271 -3.18 14.42 -26.69
C PRO A 271 -2.49 13.09 -27.04
N GLN A 272 -2.42 12.14 -26.11
CA GLN A 272 -1.84 10.81 -26.32
C GLN A 272 -2.52 10.07 -27.48
N VAL A 273 -3.86 10.09 -27.55
CA VAL A 273 -4.64 9.41 -28.59
C VAL A 273 -4.28 9.95 -29.97
N SER A 274 -4.46 11.26 -30.17
CA SER A 274 -4.13 11.92 -31.43
C SER A 274 -2.65 11.83 -31.80
N SER A 275 -1.74 11.72 -30.83
CA SER A 275 -0.30 11.54 -31.08
C SER A 275 -0.01 10.15 -31.65
N TRP A 276 -0.63 9.10 -31.12
CA TRP A 276 -0.52 7.74 -31.65
C TRP A 276 -1.19 7.61 -33.03
N GLU A 277 -2.37 8.17 -33.25
CA GLU A 277 -3.04 8.19 -34.56
C GLU A 277 -2.17 8.88 -35.64
N ASN A 278 -1.50 9.98 -35.30
CA ASN A 278 -0.55 10.65 -36.20
C ASN A 278 0.70 9.77 -36.48
N ALA A 279 1.24 9.09 -35.47
CA ALA A 279 2.40 8.19 -35.64
C ALA A 279 2.07 6.95 -36.48
N MET A 280 0.91 6.33 -36.26
CA MET A 280 0.39 5.23 -37.09
C MET A 280 0.16 5.69 -38.54
N THR A 281 -0.34 6.91 -38.73
CA THR A 281 -0.57 7.49 -40.06
C THR A 281 0.75 7.77 -40.79
N GLY A 282 1.66 8.53 -40.18
CA GLY A 282 2.86 9.09 -40.83
C GLY A 282 4.14 8.25 -40.73
N GLU A 283 4.39 7.61 -39.59
CA GLU A 283 5.60 6.78 -39.37
C GLU A 283 5.34 5.28 -39.60
N GLY A 284 4.08 4.84 -39.62
CA GLY A 284 3.71 3.43 -39.81
C GLY A 284 3.85 2.58 -38.56
N VAL A 285 3.92 3.22 -37.39
CA VAL A 285 3.87 2.59 -36.06
C VAL A 285 2.62 1.70 -35.93
N THR A 286 2.76 0.50 -35.34
CA THR A 286 1.62 -0.38 -35.04
C THR A 286 1.22 -0.30 -33.57
N LEU A 287 0.04 -0.82 -33.22
CA LEU A 287 -0.42 -0.94 -31.83
C LEU A 287 0.55 -1.77 -30.97
N THR A 288 1.24 -2.75 -31.56
CA THR A 288 2.32 -3.51 -30.89
C THR A 288 3.53 -2.63 -30.55
N THR A 289 3.91 -1.71 -31.44
CA THR A 289 4.97 -0.72 -31.16
C THR A 289 4.53 0.31 -30.13
N ALA A 290 3.25 0.72 -30.17
CA ALA A 290 2.67 1.60 -29.14
C ALA A 290 2.65 0.91 -27.77
N LEU A 291 2.26 -0.37 -27.68
CA LEU A 291 2.29 -1.19 -26.45
C LEU A 291 3.68 -1.14 -25.80
N GLN A 292 4.73 -1.52 -26.53
CA GLN A 292 6.10 -1.52 -26.02
C GLN A 292 6.56 -0.11 -25.58
N SER A 293 6.21 0.93 -26.35
CA SER A 293 6.55 2.32 -26.03
C SER A 293 5.82 2.84 -24.78
N VAL A 294 4.60 2.36 -24.53
CA VAL A 294 3.79 2.73 -23.37
C VAL A 294 4.25 1.96 -22.12
N THR A 295 4.61 0.67 -22.21
CA THR A 295 4.99 -0.14 -21.04
C THR A 295 6.43 0.06 -20.57
N HIS A 296 7.35 0.49 -21.44
CA HIS A 296 8.74 0.88 -21.08
C HIS A 296 8.94 2.40 -21.06
N GLY A 297 7.86 3.18 -21.19
CA GLY A 297 7.89 4.64 -21.22
C GLY A 297 8.05 5.27 -19.83
N ILE A 298 8.44 6.56 -19.79
CA ILE A 298 8.63 7.29 -18.53
C ILE A 298 7.34 7.41 -17.69
N GLU A 299 6.16 7.39 -18.34
CA GLU A 299 4.87 7.30 -17.66
C GLU A 299 4.71 5.98 -16.90
N ALA A 300 5.10 4.84 -17.48
CA ALA A 300 5.09 3.53 -16.81
C ALA A 300 6.03 3.51 -15.59
N GLN A 301 7.26 3.99 -15.76
CA GLN A 301 8.25 4.06 -14.68
C GLN A 301 7.76 4.92 -13.51
N SER A 302 7.10 6.05 -13.81
CA SER A 302 6.46 6.90 -12.81
C SER A 302 5.28 6.21 -12.12
N ILE A 303 4.45 5.46 -12.84
CA ILE A 303 3.27 4.77 -12.29
C ILE A 303 3.67 3.58 -11.44
N ILE A 304 4.62 2.74 -11.88
CA ILE A 304 5.20 1.65 -11.08
C ILE A 304 5.77 2.22 -9.78
N SER A 305 6.59 3.27 -9.87
CA SER A 305 7.16 3.96 -8.69
C SER A 305 6.08 4.53 -7.76
N SER A 306 5.00 5.08 -8.31
CA SER A 306 3.85 5.60 -7.56
C SER A 306 3.10 4.50 -6.81
N VAL A 307 2.90 3.32 -7.42
CA VAL A 307 2.27 2.16 -6.75
C VAL A 307 3.10 1.71 -5.55
N TYR A 308 4.41 1.47 -5.71
CA TYR A 308 5.30 1.10 -4.60
C TYR A 308 5.37 2.19 -3.52
N SER A 309 5.49 3.46 -3.90
CA SER A 309 5.54 4.58 -2.93
C SER A 309 4.22 4.75 -2.18
N SER A 310 3.08 4.56 -2.83
CA SER A 310 1.75 4.71 -2.23
C SER A 310 1.43 3.54 -1.30
N LYS A 311 1.63 2.29 -1.75
CA LYS A 311 1.29 1.09 -0.96
C LYS A 311 2.27 0.87 0.18
N LEU A 312 3.58 0.96 -0.09
CA LEU A 312 4.62 0.47 0.81
C LEU A 312 5.54 1.56 1.38
N ASN A 313 5.41 2.82 0.94
CA ASN A 313 6.38 3.90 1.21
C ASN A 313 7.82 3.50 0.85
N TYR A 314 7.95 2.83 -0.29
CA TYR A 314 9.18 2.27 -0.83
C TYR A 314 9.46 2.83 -2.22
N THR A 315 10.73 3.03 -2.56
CA THR A 315 11.17 3.44 -3.90
C THR A 315 11.79 2.22 -4.60
N PRO A 316 11.20 1.71 -5.69
CA PRO A 316 11.69 0.51 -6.36
C PRO A 316 13.01 0.78 -7.09
N GLY A 317 13.89 -0.22 -7.10
CA GLY A 317 15.10 -0.20 -7.90
C GLY A 317 14.82 -0.44 -9.38
N ALA A 318 15.76 -0.05 -10.25
CA ALA A 318 15.62 -0.21 -11.71
C ALA A 318 15.28 -1.65 -12.15
N ASN A 319 15.83 -2.66 -11.47
CA ASN A 319 15.51 -4.08 -11.77
C ASN A 319 14.05 -4.44 -11.44
N GLU A 320 13.44 -3.82 -10.43
CA GLU A 320 12.03 -4.04 -10.07
C GLU A 320 11.12 -3.32 -11.06
N ILE A 321 11.49 -2.09 -11.44
CA ILE A 321 10.79 -1.32 -12.48
C ILE A 321 10.79 -2.11 -13.79
N SER A 322 11.96 -2.53 -14.29
CA SER A 322 12.02 -3.27 -15.56
C SER A 322 11.48 -4.70 -15.50
N ALA A 323 11.35 -5.31 -14.32
CA ALA A 323 10.56 -6.53 -14.19
C ALA A 323 9.07 -6.24 -14.49
N TRP A 324 8.54 -5.12 -13.99
CA TRP A 324 7.17 -4.68 -14.26
C TRP A 324 6.95 -4.13 -15.67
N GLU A 325 7.89 -3.40 -16.27
CA GLU A 325 7.82 -2.97 -17.67
C GLU A 325 7.66 -4.17 -18.62
N ASN A 326 8.45 -5.24 -18.40
CA ASN A 326 8.35 -6.49 -19.14
C ASN A 326 7.05 -7.26 -18.84
N GLU A 327 6.60 -7.34 -17.58
CA GLU A 327 5.35 -8.03 -17.22
C GLU A 327 4.14 -7.35 -17.88
N LEU A 328 4.07 -6.02 -17.89
CA LEU A 328 3.00 -5.25 -18.54
C LEU A 328 3.00 -5.45 -20.07
N GLU A 329 4.17 -5.49 -20.71
CA GLU A 329 4.30 -5.81 -22.13
C GLU A 329 3.79 -7.23 -22.45
N ASN A 330 4.13 -8.21 -21.61
CA ASN A 330 3.83 -9.63 -21.84
C ASN A 330 2.43 -10.07 -21.37
N GLY A 331 1.51 -9.11 -21.17
CA GLY A 331 0.09 -9.37 -20.88
C GLY A 331 -0.34 -9.11 -19.44
N GLY A 332 0.58 -8.71 -18.55
CA GLY A 332 0.25 -8.15 -17.25
C GLY A 332 -0.55 -6.85 -17.35
N THR A 333 -1.21 -6.47 -16.26
CA THR A 333 -2.10 -5.30 -16.18
C THR A 333 -1.71 -4.40 -15.00
N TYR A 334 -2.16 -3.15 -14.99
CA TYR A 334 -2.07 -2.27 -13.83
C TYR A 334 -2.69 -2.89 -12.57
N ASN A 335 -3.79 -3.65 -12.73
CA ASN A 335 -4.42 -4.37 -11.62
C ASN A 335 -3.56 -5.54 -11.12
N THR A 336 -2.80 -6.19 -12.00
CA THR A 336 -1.79 -7.22 -11.63
C THR A 336 -0.64 -6.59 -10.83
N LEU A 337 -0.10 -5.47 -11.31
CA LEU A 337 0.91 -4.66 -10.61
C LEU A 337 0.43 -4.24 -9.21
N VAL A 338 -0.73 -3.60 -9.11
CA VAL A 338 -1.30 -3.16 -7.83
C VAL A 338 -1.53 -4.34 -6.89
N SER A 339 -2.04 -5.47 -7.39
CA SER A 339 -2.31 -6.65 -6.55
C SER A 339 -1.03 -7.26 -6.00
N SER A 340 -0.05 -7.53 -6.86
CA SER A 340 1.22 -8.16 -6.47
C SER A 340 2.06 -7.28 -5.55
N VAL A 341 2.09 -5.95 -5.75
CA VAL A 341 2.75 -5.02 -4.83
C VAL A 341 1.99 -4.90 -3.49
N SER A 342 0.68 -5.16 -3.48
CA SER A 342 -0.16 -5.11 -2.26
C SER A 342 -0.12 -6.39 -1.41
N SER A 343 0.21 -7.55 -1.99
CA SER A 343 0.31 -8.85 -1.29
C SER A 343 1.64 -9.58 -1.50
N GLY A 344 2.69 -8.85 -1.89
CA GLY A 344 4.05 -9.37 -2.06
C GLY A 344 4.77 -9.61 -0.73
N ILE A 345 5.95 -10.25 -0.77
CA ILE A 345 6.76 -10.47 0.44
C ILE A 345 7.26 -9.15 1.03
N GLU A 346 7.43 -8.13 0.19
CA GLU A 346 7.70 -6.74 0.53
C GLU A 346 6.55 -6.14 1.35
N ALA A 347 5.31 -6.35 0.92
CA ALA A 347 4.12 -5.88 1.64
C ALA A 347 4.00 -6.54 3.02
N GLN A 348 4.16 -7.86 3.08
CA GLN A 348 4.14 -8.62 4.33
C GLN A 348 5.26 -8.19 5.29
N SER A 349 6.45 -7.88 4.76
CA SER A 349 7.56 -7.30 5.54
C SER A 349 7.22 -5.91 6.06
N ILE A 350 6.70 -5.01 5.23
CA ILE A 350 6.33 -3.64 5.61
C ILE A 350 5.21 -3.63 6.66
N ILE A 351 4.16 -4.44 6.50
CA ILE A 351 3.10 -4.62 7.51
C ILE A 351 3.70 -5.09 8.83
N THR A 352 4.53 -6.14 8.81
CA THR A 352 5.21 -6.67 10.00
C THR A 352 6.08 -5.62 10.68
N ASN A 353 6.85 -4.86 9.90
CA ASN A 353 7.72 -3.79 10.40
C ASN A 353 6.92 -2.65 11.05
N VAL A 354 5.77 -2.25 10.49
CA VAL A 354 4.92 -1.21 11.10
C VAL A 354 4.34 -1.68 12.43
N TYR A 355 3.79 -2.90 12.51
CA TYR A 355 3.31 -3.48 13.78
C TYR A 355 4.41 -3.55 14.84
N GLN A 356 5.61 -4.04 14.50
CA GLN A 356 6.73 -4.17 15.42
C GLN A 356 7.29 -2.80 15.86
N GLN A 357 7.43 -1.84 14.93
CA GLN A 357 7.94 -0.51 15.25
C GLN A 357 6.95 0.32 16.06
N LYS A 358 5.65 0.29 15.73
CA LYS A 358 4.63 1.11 16.41
C LYS A 358 4.25 0.55 17.76
N ILE A 359 3.83 -0.72 17.81
CA ILE A 359 3.17 -1.30 18.98
C ILE A 359 3.85 -2.56 19.53
N GLY A 360 5.04 -2.92 19.01
CA GLY A 360 5.93 -3.91 19.63
C GLY A 360 5.54 -5.37 19.42
N ILE A 361 4.52 -5.65 18.61
CA ILE A 361 4.02 -7.02 18.35
C ILE A 361 4.33 -7.47 16.92
N THR A 362 4.42 -8.79 16.72
CA THR A 362 4.34 -9.39 15.38
C THR A 362 2.85 -9.60 15.03
N PRO A 363 2.36 -9.16 13.86
CA PRO A 363 0.96 -9.35 13.48
C PRO A 363 0.64 -10.82 13.22
N SER A 364 -0.64 -11.17 13.35
CA SER A 364 -1.13 -12.49 12.91
C SER A 364 -1.21 -12.56 11.37
N SER A 365 -1.20 -13.77 10.81
CA SER A 365 -1.45 -13.96 9.37
C SER A 365 -2.81 -13.41 8.92
N GLY A 366 -3.83 -13.47 9.79
CA GLY A 366 -5.13 -12.84 9.53
C GLY A 366 -5.08 -11.31 9.47
N ALA A 367 -4.25 -10.68 10.31
CA ALA A 367 -4.03 -9.23 10.26
C ALA A 367 -3.22 -8.83 9.01
N ILE A 368 -2.19 -9.62 8.64
CA ILE A 368 -1.44 -9.41 7.39
C ILE A 368 -2.41 -9.46 6.20
N SER A 369 -3.17 -10.55 6.04
CA SER A 369 -4.07 -10.67 4.88
C SER A 369 -5.29 -9.76 4.92
N ALA A 370 -5.67 -9.20 6.07
CA ALA A 370 -6.57 -8.04 6.10
C ALA A 370 -5.92 -6.83 5.43
N TRP A 371 -4.69 -6.46 5.81
CA TRP A 371 -3.95 -5.34 5.24
C TRP A 371 -3.62 -5.51 3.75
N GLU A 372 -3.26 -6.72 3.31
CA GLU A 372 -3.10 -7.04 1.87
C GLU A 372 -4.39 -6.72 1.09
N ASN A 373 -5.55 -7.14 1.59
CA ASN A 373 -6.84 -6.83 0.98
C ASN A 373 -7.19 -5.32 1.04
N PHE A 374 -6.88 -4.61 2.13
CA PHE A 374 -7.06 -3.16 2.19
C PHE A 374 -6.19 -2.43 1.16
N PHE A 375 -4.93 -2.84 0.98
CA PHE A 375 -4.03 -2.29 -0.03
C PHE A 375 -4.55 -2.55 -1.45
N ILE A 376 -5.01 -3.77 -1.77
CA ILE A 376 -5.66 -4.07 -3.06
C ILE A 376 -6.87 -3.15 -3.29
N ASN A 377 -7.72 -2.96 -2.28
CA ASN A 377 -8.90 -2.08 -2.33
C ASN A 377 -8.60 -0.57 -2.17
N GLY A 378 -7.37 -0.14 -2.48
CA GLY A 378 -7.02 1.28 -2.62
C GLY A 378 -6.34 1.93 -1.41
N ALA A 379 -6.24 1.27 -0.25
CA ALA A 379 -5.50 1.82 0.89
C ALA A 379 -4.01 2.04 0.58
N ASN A 380 -3.35 2.87 1.40
CA ASN A 380 -1.96 3.28 1.25
C ASN A 380 -1.18 3.12 2.57
N TYR A 381 0.14 3.29 2.52
CA TYR A 381 1.01 3.15 3.70
C TYR A 381 0.58 4.03 4.90
N THR A 382 0.06 5.23 4.64
CA THR A 382 -0.42 6.13 5.70
C THR A 382 -1.67 5.56 6.40
N ALA A 383 -2.55 4.89 5.66
CA ALA A 383 -3.69 4.17 6.24
C ALA A 383 -3.25 2.97 7.09
N LEU A 384 -2.21 2.23 6.68
CA LEU A 384 -1.58 1.17 7.50
C LEU A 384 -1.04 1.75 8.81
N VAL A 385 -0.21 2.82 8.75
CA VAL A 385 0.37 3.44 9.96
C VAL A 385 -0.73 3.96 10.89
N ASN A 386 -1.73 4.66 10.38
CA ASN A 386 -2.83 5.18 11.20
C ASN A 386 -3.68 4.06 11.82
N GLY A 387 -4.03 3.01 11.06
CA GLY A 387 -4.84 1.89 11.54
C GLY A 387 -4.12 1.03 12.58
N VAL A 388 -2.82 0.80 12.41
CA VAL A 388 -2.00 0.10 13.42
C VAL A 388 -1.80 0.96 14.66
N SER A 389 -1.74 2.29 14.52
CA SER A 389 -1.53 3.21 15.65
C SER A 389 -2.76 3.39 16.55
N HIS A 390 -3.98 3.23 16.01
CA HIS A 390 -5.25 3.37 16.73
C HIS A 390 -6.05 2.05 16.83
N GLY A 391 -5.40 0.91 16.55
CA GLY A 391 -6.04 -0.40 16.58
C GLY A 391 -6.28 -0.91 18.02
N SER A 392 -7.13 -1.94 18.15
CA SER A 392 -7.37 -2.60 19.43
C SER A 392 -6.07 -3.15 20.07
N GLU A 393 -5.13 -3.55 19.20
CA GLU A 393 -3.80 -4.03 19.56
C GLU A 393 -2.89 -2.91 20.07
N ALA A 394 -3.05 -1.67 19.59
CA ALA A 394 -2.32 -0.51 20.10
C ALA A 394 -2.76 -0.16 21.52
N ASN A 395 -4.08 -0.11 21.71
CA ASN A 395 -4.72 0.12 23.00
C ASN A 395 -4.23 -0.89 24.06
N ALA A 396 -4.24 -2.18 23.70
CA ALA A 396 -3.74 -3.27 24.53
C ALA A 396 -2.21 -3.19 24.78
N ALA A 397 -1.41 -2.78 23.78
CA ALA A 397 0.03 -2.62 23.93
C ALA A 397 0.40 -1.48 24.88
N VAL A 398 -0.30 -0.34 24.82
CA VAL A 398 -0.11 0.78 25.76
C VAL A 398 -0.48 0.35 27.19
N ALA A 399 -1.65 -0.27 27.36
CA ALA A 399 -2.07 -0.79 28.67
C ALA A 399 -1.06 -1.78 29.27
N ALA A 400 -0.59 -2.74 28.47
CA ALA A 400 0.39 -3.73 28.91
C ALA A 400 1.74 -3.12 29.33
N VAL A 401 2.21 -2.04 28.66
CA VAL A 401 3.45 -1.35 29.06
C VAL A 401 3.24 -0.61 30.38
N TYR A 402 2.14 0.11 30.55
CA TYR A 402 1.82 0.80 31.82
C TYR A 402 1.75 -0.18 33.00
N GLU A 403 1.03 -1.29 32.85
CA GLU A 403 0.90 -2.30 33.91
C GLU A 403 2.22 -3.03 34.19
N GLN A 404 2.99 -3.38 33.15
CA GLN A 404 4.27 -4.09 33.32
C GLN A 404 5.37 -3.19 33.90
N LYS A 405 5.43 -1.91 33.50
CA LYS A 405 6.51 -0.98 33.88
C LYS A 405 6.23 -0.26 35.19
N ILE A 406 5.01 0.25 35.39
CA ILE A 406 4.68 1.05 36.58
C ILE A 406 3.50 0.51 37.40
N GLY A 407 2.90 -0.62 37.02
CA GLY A 407 1.84 -1.24 37.83
C GLY A 407 0.55 -0.44 37.91
N VAL A 408 0.31 0.45 36.94
CA VAL A 408 -0.86 1.32 36.84
C VAL A 408 -1.63 0.95 35.57
N THR A 409 -2.96 0.91 35.63
CA THR A 409 -3.80 0.86 34.42
C THR A 409 -3.98 2.30 33.89
N PRO A 410 -3.62 2.60 32.63
CA PRO A 410 -3.69 3.96 32.08
C PRO A 410 -5.14 4.42 31.86
N SER A 411 -5.34 5.74 31.89
CA SER A 411 -6.59 6.34 31.46
C SER A 411 -6.75 6.31 29.93
N THR A 412 -7.99 6.43 29.44
CA THR A 412 -8.27 6.53 28.00
C THR A 412 -7.57 7.70 27.32
N VAL A 413 -7.31 8.79 28.04
CA VAL A 413 -6.60 9.98 27.53
C VAL A 413 -5.09 9.72 27.40
N GLU A 414 -4.50 8.97 28.32
CA GLU A 414 -3.11 8.52 28.19
C GLU A 414 -2.96 7.57 26.99
N ILE A 415 -3.90 6.64 26.82
CA ILE A 415 -3.87 5.71 25.68
C ILE A 415 -4.03 6.46 24.35
N SER A 416 -5.06 7.31 24.20
CA SER A 416 -5.26 8.07 22.94
C SER A 416 -4.08 8.99 22.61
N SER A 417 -3.42 9.56 23.63
CA SER A 417 -2.20 10.36 23.45
C SER A 417 -1.05 9.52 22.86
N TRP A 418 -0.92 8.25 23.24
CA TRP A 418 0.08 7.35 22.65
C TRP A 418 -0.32 6.88 21.25
N GLU A 419 -1.60 6.62 20.99
CA GLU A 419 -2.14 6.28 19.66
C GLU A 419 -1.86 7.43 18.66
N ASP A 420 -2.15 8.69 19.05
CA ASP A 420 -1.80 9.91 18.31
C ASP A 420 -0.29 10.03 18.05
N TYR A 421 0.55 9.71 19.04
CA TYR A 421 2.01 9.83 18.93
C TYR A 421 2.60 8.76 18.01
N PHE A 422 2.06 7.54 18.03
CA PHE A 422 2.45 6.48 17.09
C PHE A 422 2.14 6.89 15.65
N ALA A 423 0.96 7.44 15.38
CA ALA A 423 0.59 7.94 14.06
C ALA A 423 1.54 9.06 13.58
N GLN A 424 1.93 9.97 14.47
CA GLN A 424 2.87 11.07 14.18
C GLN A 424 4.33 10.63 14.00
N GLY A 425 4.71 9.42 14.40
CA GLY A 425 6.05 8.87 14.13
C GLY A 425 6.69 8.08 15.27
N ALA A 426 6.20 8.17 16.50
CA ALA A 426 6.79 7.48 17.65
C ALA A 426 6.85 5.96 17.48
N SER A 427 7.76 5.31 18.21
CA SER A 427 7.91 3.85 18.26
C SER A 427 7.53 3.26 19.61
N TYR A 428 7.29 1.95 19.66
CA TYR A 428 7.05 1.20 20.89
C TYR A 428 8.17 1.37 21.94
N ARG A 429 9.42 1.57 21.49
CA ARG A 429 10.55 1.88 22.37
C ARG A 429 10.40 3.25 23.04
N ASP A 430 9.78 4.22 22.36
CA ASP A 430 9.56 5.55 22.92
C ASP A 430 8.36 5.55 23.90
N LEU A 431 7.35 4.71 23.68
CA LEU A 431 6.34 4.35 24.69
C LEU A 431 7.00 3.74 25.94
N VAL A 432 7.81 2.69 25.78
CA VAL A 432 8.48 2.01 26.90
C VAL A 432 9.36 2.97 27.70
N ASN A 433 10.12 3.83 27.03
CA ASN A 433 10.97 4.82 27.71
C ASN A 433 10.11 5.90 28.40
N GLY A 434 9.13 6.48 27.71
CA GLY A 434 8.27 7.54 28.27
C GLY A 434 7.48 7.09 29.49
N VAL A 435 6.97 5.86 29.49
CA VAL A 435 6.24 5.26 30.62
C VAL A 435 7.17 4.80 31.74
N SER A 436 8.44 4.47 31.46
CA SER A 436 9.40 4.04 32.49
C SER A 436 10.13 5.21 33.18
N GLU A 437 10.36 6.31 32.46
CA GLU A 437 11.18 7.45 32.92
C GLU A 437 10.36 8.73 33.19
N GLY A 438 9.07 8.74 32.82
CA GLY A 438 8.17 9.88 32.98
C GLY A 438 7.85 10.28 34.43
N GLN A 439 7.20 11.42 34.59
CA GLN A 439 6.90 11.99 35.91
C GLN A 439 6.02 11.06 36.78
N GLN A 440 5.03 10.41 36.17
CA GLN A 440 4.16 9.43 36.83
C GLN A 440 4.94 8.20 37.31
N ALA A 441 5.85 7.66 36.49
CA ALA A 441 6.76 6.58 36.89
C ALA A 441 7.59 6.97 38.11
N ARG A 442 8.17 8.17 38.10
CA ARG A 442 8.97 8.71 39.21
C ARG A 442 8.16 8.89 40.49
N GLN A 443 6.88 9.26 40.39
CA GLN A 443 5.95 9.33 41.52
C GLN A 443 5.59 7.94 42.06
N VAL A 444 5.34 6.96 41.18
CA VAL A 444 5.09 5.56 41.56
C VAL A 444 6.33 4.98 42.25
N ILE A 445 7.51 5.09 41.64
CA ILE A 445 8.77 4.61 42.22
C ILE A 445 8.97 5.19 43.63
N ALA A 446 8.78 6.51 43.80
CA ALA A 446 8.94 7.16 45.10
C ALA A 446 7.91 6.68 46.15
N SER A 447 6.64 6.48 45.76
CA SER A 447 5.60 6.03 46.68
C SER A 447 5.72 4.54 47.01
N THR A 448 6.05 3.69 46.04
CA THR A 448 6.42 2.27 46.27
C THR A 448 7.64 2.18 47.18
N TYR A 449 8.68 3.01 46.98
CA TYR A 449 9.86 2.97 47.83
C TYR A 449 9.51 3.32 49.28
N LEU A 450 8.73 4.39 49.49
CA LEU A 450 8.28 4.80 50.82
C LEU A 450 7.37 3.74 51.49
N ASP A 451 6.42 3.18 50.75
CA ASP A 451 5.48 2.16 51.27
C ASP A 451 6.16 0.81 51.57
N LYS A 452 7.15 0.39 50.78
CA LYS A 452 7.82 -0.91 50.96
C LYS A 452 9.07 -0.85 51.85
N SER A 453 9.67 0.33 52.08
CA SER A 453 10.88 0.48 52.90
C SER A 453 10.75 1.41 54.11
N GLY A 454 9.74 2.27 54.17
CA GLY A 454 9.65 3.37 55.14
C GLY A 454 10.62 4.54 54.91
N VAL A 455 11.41 4.51 53.83
CA VAL A 455 12.42 5.53 53.49
C VAL A 455 11.95 6.37 52.31
N VAL A 456 12.14 7.68 52.38
CA VAL A 456 11.94 8.59 51.23
C VAL A 456 13.12 8.43 50.28
N ALA A 457 12.88 7.89 49.09
CA ALA A 457 13.92 7.67 48.08
C ALA A 457 14.58 8.99 47.64
N SER A 458 15.92 8.97 47.50
CA SER A 458 16.66 10.03 46.84
C SER A 458 16.39 10.03 45.32
N SER A 459 16.68 11.15 44.65
CA SER A 459 16.58 11.24 43.19
C SER A 459 17.39 10.13 42.49
N ALA A 460 18.61 9.84 42.95
CA ALA A 460 19.46 8.80 42.39
C ALA A 460 18.87 7.38 42.53
N GLN A 461 18.14 7.08 43.61
CA GLN A 461 17.39 5.82 43.74
C GLN A 461 16.21 5.77 42.76
N ILE A 462 15.52 6.89 42.55
CA ILE A 462 14.40 6.98 41.60
C ILE A 462 14.90 6.86 40.15
N ASP A 463 16.00 7.53 39.80
CA ASP A 463 16.66 7.46 38.48
C ASP A 463 17.16 6.04 38.17
N ALA A 464 17.75 5.35 39.15
CA ALA A 464 18.19 3.97 38.99
C ALA A 464 17.02 3.01 38.71
N TRP A 465 15.89 3.18 39.39
CA TRP A 465 14.69 2.37 39.16
C TRP A 465 14.01 2.69 37.82
N ALA A 466 13.91 3.97 37.44
CA ALA A 466 13.40 4.38 36.13
C ALA A 466 14.24 3.76 35.00
N SER A 467 15.57 3.84 35.11
CA SER A 467 16.52 3.24 34.16
C SER A 467 16.37 1.72 34.09
N TYR A 468 16.18 1.04 35.23
CA TYR A 468 15.93 -0.40 35.29
C TYR A 468 14.67 -0.79 34.51
N LEU A 469 13.56 -0.08 34.72
CA LEU A 469 12.29 -0.33 34.04
C LEU A 469 12.43 -0.12 32.52
N ALA A 470 13.06 0.98 32.09
CA ALA A 470 13.34 1.26 30.68
C ALA A 470 14.20 0.16 30.03
N SER A 471 15.23 -0.32 30.74
CA SER A 471 16.13 -1.39 30.25
C SER A 471 15.53 -2.79 30.12
N GLY A 472 14.24 -2.96 30.40
CA GLY A 472 13.53 -4.25 30.35
C GLY A 472 13.02 -4.76 31.69
N GLY A 473 13.29 -4.06 32.79
CA GLY A 473 12.74 -4.38 34.11
C GLY A 473 11.22 -4.26 34.20
N THR A 474 10.65 -4.75 35.32
CA THR A 474 9.20 -4.70 35.57
C THR A 474 8.89 -4.20 36.99
N TYR A 475 7.70 -3.60 37.15
CA TYR A 475 7.20 -3.08 38.41
C TYR A 475 7.23 -4.13 39.52
N GLN A 476 6.80 -5.36 39.23
CA GLN A 476 6.70 -6.44 40.21
C GLN A 476 8.07 -6.88 40.75
N ILE A 477 9.13 -6.85 39.92
CA ILE A 477 10.48 -7.15 40.38
C ILE A 477 11.03 -5.97 41.22
N MET A 478 10.78 -4.72 40.83
CA MET A 478 11.11 -3.55 41.64
C MET A 478 10.46 -3.62 43.03
N VAL A 479 9.14 -3.83 43.10
CA VAL A 479 8.38 -4.00 44.35
C VAL A 479 9.01 -5.08 45.22
N LYS A 480 9.32 -6.24 44.63
CA LYS A 480 9.95 -7.35 45.35
C LYS A 480 11.33 -6.99 45.89
N THR A 481 12.21 -6.40 45.07
CA THR A 481 13.57 -6.04 45.50
C THR A 481 13.55 -4.99 46.61
N ILE A 482 12.63 -4.01 46.58
CA ILE A 482 12.49 -3.03 47.66
C ILE A 482 11.96 -3.70 48.94
N SER A 483 10.89 -4.51 48.87
CA SER A 483 10.31 -5.19 50.04
C SER A 483 11.28 -6.16 50.72
N HIS A 484 12.18 -6.82 49.98
CA HIS A 484 13.24 -7.65 50.56
C HIS A 484 14.53 -6.89 50.93
N GLY A 485 14.57 -5.57 50.75
CA GLY A 485 15.71 -4.72 51.05
C GLY A 485 16.02 -4.57 52.55
N ILE A 486 17.24 -4.13 52.87
CA ILE A 486 17.68 -3.92 54.26
C ILE A 486 16.90 -2.80 54.97
N GLU A 487 16.44 -1.80 54.23
CA GLU A 487 15.60 -0.70 54.73
C GLU A 487 14.21 -1.22 55.13
N ALA A 488 13.60 -2.07 54.30
CA ALA A 488 12.34 -2.75 54.58
C ALA A 488 12.44 -3.67 55.80
N GLN A 489 13.53 -4.44 55.92
CA GLN A 489 13.83 -5.23 57.12
C GLN A 489 13.91 -4.34 58.37
N GLY A 490 14.65 -3.23 58.31
CA GLY A 490 14.75 -2.26 59.40
C GLY A 490 13.39 -1.64 59.79
N MET A 491 12.56 -1.30 58.80
CA MET A 491 11.21 -0.78 59.01
C MET A 491 10.28 -1.80 59.69
N ILE A 492 10.31 -3.07 59.27
CA ILE A 492 9.57 -4.16 59.93
C ILE A 492 10.06 -4.37 61.38
N THR A 493 11.38 -4.42 61.61
CA THR A 493 11.96 -4.54 62.95
C THR A 493 11.57 -3.37 63.86
N ASN A 494 11.60 -2.14 63.35
CA ASN A 494 11.19 -0.95 64.10
C ASN A 494 9.70 -0.97 64.45
N ALA A 495 8.84 -1.45 63.54
CA ALA A 495 7.40 -1.60 63.82
C ALA A 495 7.14 -2.62 64.94
N TYR A 496 7.78 -3.80 64.90
CA TYR A 496 7.71 -4.79 65.97
C TYR A 496 8.20 -4.26 67.32
N GLN A 497 9.34 -3.55 67.36
CA GLN A 497 9.86 -3.00 68.62
C GLN A 497 8.98 -1.85 69.17
N LYS A 498 8.33 -1.05 68.30
CA LYS A 498 7.39 -0.02 68.74
C LYS A 498 6.06 -0.60 69.26
N ILE A 499 5.45 -1.49 68.48
CA ILE A 499 4.07 -1.95 68.69
C ILE A 499 4.01 -3.11 69.67
N LEU A 500 4.95 -4.06 69.59
CA LEU A 500 4.97 -5.29 70.38
C LEU A 500 6.11 -5.37 71.40
N ASP A 501 6.98 -4.36 71.48
CA ASP A 501 8.12 -4.29 72.43
C ASP A 501 9.11 -5.48 72.32
N ILE A 502 9.11 -6.17 71.16
CA ILE A 502 9.94 -7.35 70.87
C ILE A 502 10.79 -7.17 69.61
N THR A 503 11.93 -7.87 69.56
CA THR A 503 12.68 -8.10 68.33
C THR A 503 12.04 -9.26 67.54
N PRO A 504 11.62 -9.07 66.27
CA PRO A 504 11.03 -10.13 65.48
C PRO A 504 12.07 -11.16 65.02
N SER A 505 11.64 -12.41 64.85
CA SER A 505 12.43 -13.47 64.24
C SER A 505 12.63 -13.24 62.73
N ALA A 506 13.69 -13.81 62.16
CA ALA A 506 13.92 -13.78 60.71
C ALA A 506 12.75 -14.38 59.90
N ALA A 507 11.99 -15.32 60.46
CA ALA A 507 10.80 -15.88 59.85
C ALA A 507 9.63 -14.88 59.81
N GLN A 508 9.39 -14.13 60.90
CA GLN A 508 8.40 -13.04 60.92
C GLN A 508 8.79 -11.93 59.94
N ILE A 509 10.08 -11.57 59.88
CA ILE A 509 10.58 -10.58 58.91
C ILE A 509 10.32 -11.06 57.47
N SER A 510 10.76 -12.28 57.10
CA SER A 510 10.55 -12.80 55.74
C SER A 510 9.06 -12.84 55.38
N ALA A 511 8.20 -13.37 56.25
CA ALA A 511 6.77 -13.45 56.01
C ALA A 511 6.14 -12.08 55.72
N TRP A 512 6.60 -11.00 56.39
CA TRP A 512 6.17 -9.64 56.08
C TRP A 512 6.77 -9.10 54.78
N GLN A 513 8.04 -9.35 54.48
CA GLN A 513 8.66 -8.95 53.21
C GLN A 513 7.97 -9.63 52.01
N ASP A 514 7.69 -10.93 52.11
CA ASP A 514 6.91 -11.70 51.15
C ASP A 514 5.50 -11.11 51.01
N THR A 515 4.82 -10.83 52.11
CA THR A 515 3.45 -10.27 52.15
C THR A 515 3.37 -8.84 51.59
N MET A 516 4.39 -8.01 51.82
CA MET A 516 4.54 -6.66 51.23
C MET A 516 4.87 -6.73 49.74
N SER A 517 5.69 -7.69 49.30
CA SER A 517 5.98 -7.91 47.88
C SER A 517 4.73 -8.32 47.09
N ASN A 518 3.80 -9.04 47.71
CA ASN A 518 2.49 -9.41 47.15
C ASN A 518 1.42 -8.31 47.34
N GLY A 519 1.83 -7.05 47.54
CA GLY A 519 0.95 -5.87 47.48
C GLY A 519 0.60 -5.21 48.81
N THR A 520 0.80 -5.87 49.96
CA THR A 520 0.42 -5.31 51.28
C THR A 520 1.15 -3.99 51.57
N THR A 521 0.40 -2.95 51.95
CA THR A 521 0.94 -1.61 52.25
C THR A 521 1.53 -1.54 53.66
N TYR A 522 2.39 -0.56 53.92
CA TYR A 522 2.87 -0.25 55.28
C TYR A 522 1.70 0.05 56.23
N ALA A 523 0.70 0.80 55.78
CA ALA A 523 -0.49 1.09 56.57
C ALA A 523 -1.29 -0.17 56.93
N THR A 524 -1.42 -1.11 55.98
CA THR A 524 -2.06 -2.42 56.22
C THR A 524 -1.25 -3.25 57.21
N PHE A 525 0.07 -3.33 57.03
CA PHE A 525 0.99 -4.03 57.95
C PHE A 525 0.90 -3.48 59.38
N ILE A 526 0.98 -2.16 59.56
CA ILE A 526 0.86 -1.51 60.87
C ILE A 526 -0.51 -1.79 61.48
N ALA A 527 -1.60 -1.70 60.72
CA ALA A 527 -2.93 -2.07 61.21
C ALA A 527 -3.02 -3.54 61.66
N THR A 528 -2.53 -4.48 60.85
CA THR A 528 -2.54 -5.92 61.20
C THR A 528 -1.65 -6.23 62.41
N LEU A 529 -0.53 -5.53 62.59
CA LEU A 529 0.36 -5.70 63.73
C LEU A 529 -0.23 -5.10 65.02
N SER A 530 -0.83 -3.90 64.94
CA SER A 530 -1.45 -3.21 66.08
C SER A 530 -2.76 -3.83 66.55
N HIS A 531 -3.53 -4.46 65.65
CA HIS A 531 -4.79 -5.16 65.97
C HIS A 531 -4.61 -6.68 66.12
N GLY A 532 -3.38 -7.20 65.93
CA GLY A 532 -3.08 -8.62 65.97
C GLY A 532 -3.22 -9.25 67.36
N VAL A 533 -3.36 -10.58 67.40
CA VAL A 533 -3.51 -11.33 68.67
C VAL A 533 -2.34 -11.14 69.64
N GLU A 534 -1.15 -10.82 69.14
CA GLU A 534 0.04 -10.49 69.93
C GLU A 534 -0.16 -9.15 70.69
N ALA A 535 -0.66 -8.11 70.00
CA ALA A 535 -1.00 -6.81 70.58
C ALA A 535 -2.19 -6.90 71.55
N GLN A 536 -3.23 -7.66 71.19
CA GLN A 536 -4.37 -7.89 72.09
C GLN A 536 -3.95 -8.59 73.39
N SER A 537 -3.06 -9.59 73.28
CA SER A 537 -2.53 -10.34 74.42
C SER A 537 -1.69 -9.46 75.35
N MET A 538 -0.77 -8.66 74.82
CA MET A 538 0.08 -7.81 75.66
C MET A 538 -0.70 -6.69 76.36
N ILE A 539 -1.67 -6.05 75.69
CA ILE A 539 -2.55 -5.04 76.30
C ILE A 539 -3.39 -5.69 77.41
N THR A 540 -3.98 -6.86 77.14
CA THR A 540 -4.76 -7.61 78.13
C THR A 540 -3.91 -8.01 79.34
N GLN A 541 -2.67 -8.46 79.11
CA GLN A 541 -1.74 -8.84 80.18
C GLN A 541 -1.33 -7.62 81.02
N PHE A 542 -1.09 -6.45 80.42
CA PHE A 542 -0.82 -5.22 81.16
C PHE A 542 -2.00 -4.81 82.05
N TYR A 543 -3.23 -4.92 81.53
CA TYR A 543 -4.46 -4.68 82.29
C TYR A 543 -4.62 -5.64 83.47
N MET A 544 -4.42 -6.94 83.24
CA MET A 544 -4.48 -7.98 84.28
C MET A 544 -3.42 -7.78 85.36
N THR A 545 -2.19 -7.40 85.00
CA THR A 545 -1.10 -7.18 85.95
C THR A 545 -1.24 -5.87 86.72
N SER A 546 -1.77 -4.81 86.11
CA SER A 546 -1.81 -3.46 86.70
C SER A 546 -3.12 -3.14 87.44
N PHE A 547 -4.24 -3.70 87.00
CA PHE A 547 -5.58 -3.41 87.54
C PHE A 547 -6.38 -4.64 87.95
N VAL A 548 -5.81 -5.85 87.82
CA VAL A 548 -6.44 -7.14 88.20
C VAL A 548 -7.78 -7.38 87.49
N ARG A 549 -7.90 -6.89 86.25
CA ARG A 549 -9.07 -7.09 85.37
C ARG A 549 -8.66 -7.16 83.90
N ALA A 550 -9.57 -7.66 83.06
CA ALA A 550 -9.49 -7.47 81.62
C ALA A 550 -9.69 -5.99 81.23
N PRO A 551 -9.17 -5.54 80.08
CA PRO A 551 -9.70 -4.35 79.41
C PRO A 551 -11.16 -4.61 78.99
N THR A 552 -11.95 -3.55 78.88
CA THR A 552 -13.19 -3.58 78.10
C THR A 552 -12.88 -3.46 76.60
N ASP A 553 -13.80 -3.87 75.74
CA ASP A 553 -13.62 -3.83 74.28
C ASP A 553 -13.22 -2.42 73.79
N ALA A 554 -13.81 -1.37 74.35
CA ALA A 554 -13.51 0.02 74.03
C ALA A 554 -12.12 0.47 74.51
N GLU A 555 -11.63 -0.04 75.64
CA GLU A 555 -10.27 0.22 76.11
C GLU A 555 -9.21 -0.50 75.26
N LEU A 556 -9.51 -1.74 74.86
CA LEU A 556 -8.66 -2.52 73.98
C LEU A 556 -8.57 -1.87 72.60
N GLU A 557 -9.70 -1.48 72.01
CA GLU A 557 -9.77 -0.77 70.72
C GLU A 557 -9.05 0.58 70.77
N ALA A 558 -9.22 1.36 71.84
CA ALA A 558 -8.49 2.62 72.02
C ALA A 558 -6.97 2.40 72.11
N ALA A 559 -6.52 1.36 72.81
CA ALA A 559 -5.11 1.02 72.91
C ALA A 559 -4.52 0.53 71.57
N MET A 560 -5.23 -0.32 70.81
CA MET A 560 -4.82 -0.76 69.48
C MET A 560 -4.80 0.43 68.48
N THR A 561 -5.79 1.33 68.57
CA THR A 561 -5.83 2.58 67.80
C THR A 561 -4.64 3.49 68.08
N LEU A 562 -4.18 3.60 69.34
CA LEU A 562 -2.97 4.36 69.67
C LEU A 562 -1.71 3.74 69.04
N LEU A 563 -1.55 2.41 69.10
CA LEU A 563 -0.45 1.69 68.45
C LEU A 563 -0.46 1.91 66.93
N GLN A 564 -1.65 1.80 66.30
CA GLN A 564 -1.82 2.00 64.85
C GLN A 564 -1.48 3.43 64.41
N ASN A 565 -1.79 4.43 65.25
CA ASN A 565 -1.41 5.83 65.04
C ASN A 565 0.07 6.13 65.41
N GLY A 566 0.88 5.11 65.68
CA GLY A 566 2.34 5.20 65.80
C GLY A 566 2.87 5.40 67.22
N ALA A 567 2.02 5.35 68.25
CA ALA A 567 2.47 5.33 69.64
C ALA A 567 3.23 4.04 69.95
N THR A 568 4.25 4.12 70.79
CA THR A 568 4.92 2.93 71.32
C THR A 568 4.06 2.24 72.37
N TYR A 569 4.26 0.94 72.56
CA TYR A 569 3.64 0.19 73.65
C TYR A 569 3.90 0.82 75.02
N THR A 570 5.04 1.50 75.22
CA THR A 570 5.35 2.23 76.46
C THR A 570 4.51 3.51 76.62
N GLU A 571 4.26 4.25 75.55
CA GLU A 571 3.31 5.38 75.59
C GLU A 571 1.87 4.91 75.81
N VAL A 572 1.48 3.75 75.26
CA VAL A 572 0.16 3.15 75.49
C VAL A 572 0.01 2.67 76.94
N LYS A 573 0.99 1.96 77.51
CA LYS A 573 1.04 1.61 78.95
C LYS A 573 0.89 2.85 79.84
N ASN A 574 1.63 3.93 79.53
CA ASN A 574 1.56 5.19 80.27
C ASN A 574 0.20 5.89 80.12
N THR A 575 -0.40 5.86 78.93
CA THR A 575 -1.72 6.45 78.66
C THR A 575 -2.79 5.73 79.48
N ILE A 576 -2.86 4.40 79.39
CA ILE A 576 -3.77 3.55 80.17
C ILE A 576 -3.59 3.80 81.68
N ALA A 577 -2.35 3.85 82.15
CA ALA A 577 -2.04 4.15 83.54
C ALA A 577 -2.56 5.53 83.98
N SER A 578 -2.40 6.56 83.14
CA SER A 578 -2.88 7.91 83.45
C SER A 578 -4.42 8.01 83.48
N SER A 579 -5.13 7.40 82.52
CA SER A 579 -6.59 7.41 82.45
C SER A 579 -7.28 6.57 83.53
N ALA A 580 -6.54 5.69 84.21
CA ALA A 580 -7.04 4.92 85.35
C ALA A 580 -6.89 5.64 86.71
N HIS A 581 -6.25 6.82 86.74
CA HIS A 581 -6.08 7.66 87.94
C HIS A 581 -6.91 8.94 87.92
N SER A 582 -7.74 9.14 86.87
CA SER A 582 -8.60 10.31 86.64
C SER A 582 -10.08 9.95 86.66
#